data_AF-A0A2E5W1F9-F1
#
_entry.id   AF-A0A2E5W1F9-F1
#
_cell.length_a   1.000
_cell.length_b   1.000
_cell.length_c   1.000
_cell.angle_alpha   90.00
_cell.angle_beta   90.00
_cell.angle_gamma   90.00
#
_symmetry.space_group_name_H-M   'P 1'
#
loop_
_entity.id
_entity.type
_entity.pdbx_description
1 polymer ?
#
loop_
_entity_poly.entity_id
_entity_poly.type
_entity_poly.pdbx_seq_one_letter_code
_entity_poly.pdbx_strand_id
1 'polypeptide(L)'
;MKLDKIVKASIFAGTSIGLGFAFVFIPNVEFISVTVFISGMYLGFPFGILIGFSTMLIYSVLNPMGSGLIHLPLLFSQLIAMAGIGGLGSAFRKIFRNMGIKTLMLVSGILGFICTVWYDMLTSLSYPLSAGYSWEESMAFAISGFMFTIIHVISNCIIFSIVVPGFIKRLNN
;
A
#
# COMPACT_ATOMS: atom_id res chain seq x y z
N MET A 1 -4.87 25.52 8.27
CA MET A 1 -5.06 24.08 8.01
C MET A 1 -6.47 23.71 8.47
N LYS A 2 -7.37 23.25 7.59
CA LYS A 2 -8.79 23.04 7.97
C LYS A 2 -8.94 21.69 8.68
N LEU A 3 -9.41 21.69 9.93
CA LEU A 3 -9.68 20.53 10.79
C LEU A 3 -10.28 19.33 10.04
N ASP A 4 -11.18 19.60 9.09
CA ASP A 4 -11.79 18.62 8.17
C ASP A 4 -10.79 17.66 7.50
N LYS A 5 -9.65 18.17 7.00
CA LYS A 5 -8.65 17.32 6.35
C LYS A 5 -7.96 16.36 7.32
N ILE A 6 -7.76 16.79 8.56
CA ILE A 6 -7.15 15.97 9.60
C ILE A 6 -8.11 14.84 9.99
N VAL A 7 -9.39 15.17 10.20
CA VAL A 7 -10.42 14.16 10.51
C VAL A 7 -10.51 13.11 9.40
N LYS A 8 -10.56 13.54 8.13
CA LYS A 8 -10.55 12.62 6.98
C LYS A 8 -9.28 11.78 6.93
N ALA A 9 -8.11 12.37 7.19
CA ALA A 9 -6.86 11.63 7.24
C ALA A 9 -6.86 10.55 8.32
N SER A 10 -7.36 10.87 9.53
CA SER A 10 -7.50 9.90 10.61
C SER A 10 -8.47 8.76 10.26
N ILE A 11 -9.58 9.06 9.59
CA ILE A 11 -10.52 8.02 9.11
C ILE A 11 -9.84 7.12 8.09
N PHE A 12 -9.09 7.67 7.12
CA PHE A 12 -8.34 6.86 6.15
C PHE A 12 -7.28 5.99 6.82
N ALA A 13 -6.50 6.53 7.75
CA ALA A 13 -5.50 5.76 8.49
C ALA A 13 -6.15 4.64 9.30
N GLY A 14 -7.18 4.95 10.08
CA GLY A 14 -7.92 3.96 10.87
C GLY A 14 -8.56 2.86 10.02
N THR A 15 -9.15 3.23 8.88
CA THR A 15 -9.73 2.27 7.92
C THR A 15 -8.67 1.36 7.33
N SER A 16 -7.52 1.94 6.94
CA SER A 16 -6.41 1.18 6.36
C SER A 16 -5.83 0.18 7.36
N ILE A 17 -5.61 0.61 8.61
CA ILE A 17 -5.15 -0.26 9.71
C ILE A 17 -6.17 -1.36 9.98
N GLY A 18 -7.45 -1.01 10.10
CA GLY A 18 -8.53 -1.97 10.35
C GLY A 18 -8.66 -3.02 9.26
N LEU A 19 -8.57 -2.63 7.99
CA LEU A 19 -8.56 -3.55 6.86
C LEU A 19 -7.29 -4.41 6.85
N GLY A 20 -6.13 -3.84 7.18
CA GLY A 20 -4.90 -4.61 7.37
C GLY A 20 -5.08 -5.77 8.35
N PHE A 21 -5.61 -5.48 9.54
CA PHE A 21 -5.85 -6.52 10.55
C PHE A 21 -6.99 -7.48 10.17
N ALA A 22 -8.04 -7.00 9.50
CA ALA A 22 -9.15 -7.85 9.07
C ALA A 22 -8.71 -8.92 8.05
N PHE A 23 -7.73 -8.61 7.21
CA PHE A 23 -7.23 -9.49 6.16
C PHE A 23 -5.87 -10.15 6.49
N VAL A 24 -5.33 -9.97 7.70
CA VAL A 24 -3.99 -10.46 8.09
C VAL A 24 -3.79 -11.98 7.90
N PHE A 25 -4.87 -12.76 8.01
CA PHE A 25 -4.83 -14.22 7.86
C PHE A 25 -5.19 -14.71 6.44
N ILE A 26 -5.54 -13.80 5.53
CA ILE A 26 -5.85 -14.14 4.14
C ILE A 26 -4.59 -13.86 3.32
N PRO A 27 -3.84 -14.88 2.91
CA PRO A 27 -2.56 -14.68 2.24
C PRO A 27 -2.75 -13.93 0.92
N ASN A 28 -1.83 -13.00 0.64
CA ASN A 28 -1.78 -12.22 -0.60
C ASN A 28 -3.01 -11.34 -0.90
N VAL A 29 -3.94 -11.17 0.05
CA VAL A 29 -5.09 -10.25 -0.08
C VAL A 29 -4.87 -9.09 0.88
N GLU A 30 -4.63 -7.90 0.33
CA GLU A 30 -4.10 -6.77 1.07
C GLU A 30 -4.82 -5.48 0.64
N PHE A 31 -5.41 -4.77 1.60
CA PHE A 31 -6.25 -3.59 1.33
C PHE A 31 -5.66 -2.25 1.81
N ILE A 32 -4.60 -2.28 2.63
CA ILE A 32 -3.84 -1.10 3.06
C ILE A 32 -3.32 -0.32 1.86
N SER A 33 -2.70 -0.96 0.87
CA SER A 33 -2.11 -0.28 -0.29
C SER A 33 -3.16 0.52 -1.06
N VAL A 34 -4.32 -0.08 -1.34
CA VAL A 34 -5.38 0.61 -2.11
C VAL A 34 -6.02 1.75 -1.30
N THR A 35 -6.22 1.58 0.01
CA THR A 35 -6.80 2.65 0.84
C THR A 35 -5.83 3.80 1.06
N VAL A 36 -4.54 3.50 1.27
CA VAL A 36 -3.48 4.52 1.35
C VAL A 36 -3.35 5.27 0.03
N PHE A 37 -3.34 4.55 -1.11
CA PHE A 37 -3.33 5.17 -2.44
C PHE A 37 -4.52 6.12 -2.63
N ILE A 38 -5.74 5.66 -2.29
CA ILE A 38 -6.96 6.49 -2.38
C ILE A 38 -6.87 7.71 -1.46
N SER A 39 -6.30 7.55 -0.25
CA SER A 39 -6.15 8.65 0.70
C SER A 39 -5.31 9.80 0.12
N GLY A 40 -4.20 9.47 -0.56
CA GLY A 40 -3.36 10.44 -1.26
C GLY A 40 -4.07 11.06 -2.45
N MET A 41 -4.73 10.23 -3.27
CA MET A 41 -5.54 10.70 -4.39
C MET A 41 -6.59 11.73 -3.95
N TYR A 42 -7.25 11.51 -2.81
CA TYR A 42 -8.31 12.37 -2.31
C TYR A 42 -7.80 13.62 -1.56
N LEU A 43 -6.88 13.44 -0.61
CA LEU A 43 -6.41 14.51 0.30
C LEU A 43 -5.19 15.27 -0.23
N GLY A 44 -4.46 14.69 -1.18
CA GLY A 44 -3.25 15.24 -1.79
C GLY A 44 -1.95 14.78 -1.11
N PHE A 45 -0.84 15.19 -1.70
CA PHE A 45 0.49 14.63 -1.47
C PHE A 45 0.95 14.60 0.00
N PRO A 46 0.88 15.71 0.78
CA PRO A 46 1.35 15.68 2.17
C PRO A 46 0.55 14.71 3.04
N PHE A 47 -0.76 14.62 2.83
CA PHE A 47 -1.62 13.71 3.59
C PHE A 47 -1.46 12.27 3.13
N GLY A 48 -1.30 12.01 1.83
CA GLY A 48 -1.04 10.66 1.32
C GLY A 48 0.21 10.04 1.92
N ILE A 49 1.32 10.78 1.95
CA ILE A 49 2.57 10.34 2.59
C ILE A 49 2.36 10.09 4.08
N LEU A 50 1.77 11.06 4.80
CA LEU A 50 1.57 10.96 6.25
C LEU A 50 0.68 9.76 6.62
N ILE A 51 -0.40 9.53 5.87
CA ILE A 51 -1.31 8.41 6.08
C ILE A 51 -0.61 7.09 5.77
N GLY A 52 0.12 6.99 4.67
CA GLY A 52 0.88 5.78 4.33
C GLY A 52 1.91 5.43 5.41
N PHE A 53 2.69 6.42 5.84
CA PHE A 53 3.67 6.26 6.91
C PHE A 53 3.03 5.82 8.23
N SER A 54 2.03 6.58 8.72
CA SER A 54 1.40 6.31 10.03
C SER A 54 0.63 4.99 10.05
N THR A 55 -0.07 4.66 8.97
CA THR A 55 -0.79 3.39 8.81
C THR A 55 0.18 2.21 8.91
N MET A 56 1.27 2.24 8.14
CA MET A 56 2.23 1.15 8.11
C MET A 56 3.01 1.04 9.43
N LEU A 57 3.32 2.18 10.08
CA LEU A 57 3.96 2.18 11.40
C LEU A 57 3.09 1.44 12.42
N ILE A 58 1.82 1.82 12.53
CA ILE A 58 0.92 1.20 13.52
C ILE A 58 0.68 -0.27 13.16
N TYR A 59 0.38 -0.56 11.89
CA TYR A 59 0.11 -1.93 11.44
C TYR A 59 1.32 -2.86 11.63
N SER A 60 2.54 -2.41 11.30
CA SER A 60 3.75 -3.22 11.44
C SER A 60 4.15 -3.41 12.90
N VAL A 61 4.14 -2.34 13.70
CA VAL A 61 4.55 -2.40 15.11
C VAL A 61 3.59 -3.25 15.95
N LEU A 62 2.28 -3.15 15.69
CA LEU A 62 1.24 -3.85 16.43
C LEU A 62 0.78 -5.14 15.73
N ASN A 63 1.55 -5.69 14.79
CA ASN A 63 1.15 -6.89 14.08
C ASN A 63 1.13 -8.11 15.02
N PRO A 64 0.00 -8.84 15.14
CA PRO A 64 -0.08 -10.03 16.01
C PRO A 64 0.83 -11.17 15.56
N MET A 65 1.25 -11.18 14.29
CA MET A 65 2.20 -12.17 13.75
C MET A 65 3.66 -11.87 14.10
N GLY A 66 3.94 -10.72 14.72
CA GLY A 66 5.28 -10.30 15.13
C GLY A 66 5.49 -8.80 14.91
N SER A 67 6.12 -8.14 15.87
CA SER A 67 6.33 -6.70 15.81
C SER A 67 7.46 -6.32 14.83
N GLY A 68 7.18 -5.38 13.93
CA GLY A 68 8.19 -4.78 13.05
C GLY A 68 9.35 -4.10 13.78
N LEU A 69 9.22 -3.80 15.09
CA LEU A 69 10.31 -3.23 15.90
C LEU A 69 11.52 -4.17 16.02
N ILE A 70 11.32 -5.48 15.85
CA ILE A 70 12.39 -6.49 15.88
C ILE A 70 13.22 -6.44 14.58
N HIS A 71 12.59 -6.04 13.48
CA HIS A 71 13.18 -6.07 12.13
C HIS A 71 13.27 -4.65 11.55
N LEU A 72 14.12 -3.80 12.15
CA LEU A 72 14.18 -2.37 11.81
C LEU A 72 14.39 -2.07 10.31
N PRO A 73 15.30 -2.74 9.57
CA PRO A 73 15.42 -2.52 8.13
C PRO A 73 14.11 -2.80 7.37
N LEU A 74 13.41 -3.88 7.72
CA LEU A 74 12.10 -4.18 7.15
C LEU A 74 11.09 -3.10 7.48
N LEU A 75 11.00 -2.69 8.76
CA LEU A 75 10.09 -1.64 9.19
C LEU A 75 10.29 -0.37 8.36
N PHE A 76 11.52 0.13 8.26
CA PHE A 76 11.81 1.34 7.47
C PHE A 76 11.46 1.18 5.99
N SER A 77 11.77 0.04 5.38
CA SER A 77 11.38 -0.25 4.00
C SER A 77 9.86 -0.24 3.82
N GLN A 78 9.10 -0.83 4.75
CA GLN A 78 7.64 -0.80 4.73
C GLN A 78 7.11 0.63 4.84
N LEU A 79 7.65 1.44 5.76
CA LEU A 79 7.24 2.84 5.96
C LEU A 79 7.48 3.68 4.70
N ILE A 80 8.67 3.56 4.09
CA ILE A 80 9.03 4.26 2.85
C ILE A 80 8.13 3.79 1.71
N ALA A 81 7.90 2.47 1.61
CA ALA A 81 7.09 1.90 0.56
C ALA A 81 5.66 2.45 0.61
N MET A 82 5.03 2.39 1.79
CA MET A 82 3.63 2.80 1.96
C MET A 82 3.45 4.32 1.88
N ALA A 83 4.42 5.10 2.38
CA ALA A 83 4.46 6.54 2.14
C ALA A 83 4.53 6.88 0.64
N GLY A 84 5.36 6.14 -0.11
CA GLY A 84 5.46 6.24 -1.56
C GLY A 84 4.15 5.95 -2.29
N ILE A 85 3.44 4.89 -1.89
CA ILE A 85 2.11 4.53 -2.44
C ILE A 85 1.10 5.66 -2.20
N GLY A 86 1.05 6.23 -1.00
CA GLY A 86 0.19 7.38 -0.71
C GLY A 86 0.57 8.63 -1.51
N GLY A 87 1.87 8.88 -1.69
CA GLY A 87 2.37 9.92 -2.58
C GLY A 87 1.94 9.71 -4.04
N LEU A 88 2.07 8.49 -4.55
CA LEU A 88 1.70 8.11 -5.91
C LEU A 88 0.22 8.35 -6.19
N GLY A 89 -0.66 7.98 -5.25
CA GLY A 89 -2.10 8.25 -5.37
C GLY A 89 -2.41 9.72 -5.63
N SER A 90 -1.65 10.62 -4.99
CA SER A 90 -1.79 12.06 -5.16
C SER A 90 -1.42 12.54 -6.56
N ALA A 91 -0.41 11.92 -7.20
CA ALA A 91 0.02 12.24 -8.56
C ALA A 91 -1.05 11.90 -9.61
N PHE A 92 -1.83 10.83 -9.38
CA PHE A 92 -2.87 10.37 -10.31
C PHE A 92 -4.23 11.04 -10.14
N ARG A 93 -4.41 11.90 -9.13
CA ARG A 93 -5.67 12.61 -8.85
C ARG A 93 -6.28 13.31 -10.07
N LYS A 94 -5.46 14.05 -10.83
CA LYS A 94 -5.95 14.81 -12.01
C LYS A 94 -6.22 13.92 -13.20
N ILE A 95 -5.39 12.88 -13.37
CA ILE A 95 -5.43 11.94 -14.51
C ILE A 95 -6.75 11.18 -14.52
N PHE A 96 -7.24 10.75 -13.35
CA PHE A 96 -8.46 9.94 -13.26
C PHE A 96 -9.77 10.70 -13.51
N ARG A 97 -9.79 12.03 -13.36
CA ARG A 97 -11.05 12.80 -13.39
C ARG A 97 -11.81 12.72 -14.72
N ASN A 98 -11.09 12.48 -15.81
CA ASN A 98 -11.65 12.52 -17.16
C ASN A 98 -11.63 11.14 -17.84
N MET A 99 -11.32 10.06 -17.10
CA MET A 99 -11.25 8.72 -17.67
C MET A 99 -12.62 8.04 -17.68
N GLY A 100 -12.96 7.38 -18.78
CA GLY A 100 -14.09 6.46 -18.83
C GLY A 100 -13.86 5.25 -17.91
N ILE A 101 -14.95 4.63 -17.45
CA ILE A 101 -14.89 3.58 -16.41
C ILE A 101 -13.95 2.42 -16.76
N LYS A 102 -13.95 1.95 -18.02
CA LYS A 102 -13.08 0.85 -18.48
C LYS A 102 -11.60 1.22 -18.40
N THR A 103 -11.26 2.42 -18.87
CA THR A 103 -9.88 2.94 -18.81
C THR A 103 -9.45 3.14 -17.35
N LEU A 104 -10.34 3.66 -16.51
CA LEU A 104 -10.07 3.85 -15.09
C LEU A 104 -9.80 2.52 -14.37
N MET A 105 -10.58 1.47 -14.66
CA MET A 105 -10.34 0.11 -14.14
C MET A 105 -8.97 -0.41 -14.56
N LEU A 106 -8.63 -0.30 -15.85
CA LEU A 106 -7.34 -0.77 -16.39
C LEU A 106 -6.16 -0.03 -15.76
N VAL A 107 -6.19 1.31 -15.76
CA VAL A 107 -5.09 2.12 -15.20
C VAL A 107 -4.97 1.90 -13.70
N SER A 108 -6.07 1.76 -12.97
CA SER A 108 -6.03 1.44 -11.54
C SER A 108 -5.38 0.07 -11.32
N GLY A 109 -5.73 -0.95 -12.09
CA GLY A 109 -5.09 -2.27 -12.01
C GLY A 109 -3.58 -2.23 -12.27
N ILE A 110 -3.14 -1.47 -13.28
CA ILE A 110 -1.70 -1.26 -13.56
C ILE A 110 -1.01 -0.54 -12.38
N LEU A 111 -1.70 0.40 -11.73
CA LEU A 111 -1.14 1.05 -10.54
C LEU A 111 -1.09 0.11 -9.34
N GLY A 112 -2.06 -0.81 -9.21
CA GLY A 112 -1.99 -1.91 -8.26
C GLY A 112 -0.73 -2.75 -8.49
N PHE A 113 -0.48 -3.18 -9.73
CA PHE A 113 0.77 -3.85 -10.12
C PHE A 113 2.02 -3.07 -9.67
N ILE A 114 2.11 -1.79 -10.03
CA ILE A 114 3.28 -0.96 -9.73
C ILE A 114 3.48 -0.81 -8.21
N CYS A 115 2.41 -0.55 -7.47
CA CYS A 115 2.45 -0.40 -6.01
C CYS A 115 2.91 -1.69 -5.32
N THR A 116 2.39 -2.83 -5.76
CA THR A 116 2.75 -4.13 -5.18
C THR A 116 4.18 -4.51 -5.49
N VAL A 117 4.63 -4.37 -6.74
CA VAL A 117 6.04 -4.62 -7.10
C VAL A 117 6.96 -3.71 -6.29
N TRP A 118 6.63 -2.43 -6.17
CA TRP A 118 7.40 -1.49 -5.34
C TRP A 118 7.50 -1.92 -3.88
N TYR A 119 6.39 -2.30 -3.27
CA TYR A 119 6.36 -2.76 -1.88
C TYR A 119 7.13 -4.07 -1.71
N ASP A 120 6.80 -5.09 -2.49
CA ASP A 120 7.37 -6.44 -2.38
C ASP A 120 8.86 -6.45 -2.66
N MET A 121 9.35 -5.66 -3.62
CA MET A 121 10.80 -5.52 -3.87
C MET A 121 11.52 -4.96 -2.64
N LEU A 122 10.98 -3.90 -2.02
CA LEU A 122 11.61 -3.30 -0.85
C LEU A 122 11.58 -4.22 0.37
N THR A 123 10.49 -4.95 0.59
CA THR A 123 10.34 -5.84 1.75
C THR A 123 11.08 -7.15 1.60
N SER A 124 11.09 -7.76 0.40
CA SER A 124 11.77 -9.04 0.15
C SER A 124 13.29 -8.91 0.27
N LEU A 125 13.83 -7.72 0.04
CA LEU A 125 15.24 -7.42 0.25
C LEU A 125 15.57 -7.06 1.69
N SER A 126 14.71 -6.26 2.33
CA SER A 126 14.99 -5.77 3.69
C SER A 126 14.74 -6.79 4.77
N TYR A 127 13.82 -7.76 4.57
CA TYR A 127 13.54 -8.79 5.56
C TYR A 127 14.75 -9.70 5.83
N PRO A 128 15.39 -10.36 4.84
CA PRO A 128 16.54 -11.22 5.10
C PRO A 128 17.72 -10.43 5.69
N LEU A 129 17.97 -9.21 5.19
CA LEU A 129 18.97 -8.31 5.77
C LEU A 129 18.69 -8.02 7.24
N SER A 130 17.43 -7.80 7.62
CA SER A 130 17.04 -7.61 9.02
C SER A 130 17.22 -8.86 9.88
N ALA A 131 17.21 -10.04 9.26
CA ALA A 131 17.43 -11.32 9.91
C ALA A 131 18.92 -11.71 9.97
N GLY A 132 19.83 -10.86 9.48
CA GLY A 132 21.28 -11.09 9.51
C GLY A 132 21.84 -11.85 8.30
N TYR A 133 21.06 -11.99 7.23
CA TYR A 133 21.49 -12.68 6.01
C TYR A 133 22.45 -11.80 5.21
N SER A 134 23.38 -12.44 4.49
CA SER A 134 24.24 -11.77 3.52
C SER A 134 23.46 -11.25 2.32
N TRP A 135 24.09 -10.42 1.48
CA TRP A 135 23.48 -9.92 0.25
C TRP A 135 23.07 -11.04 -0.72
N GLU A 136 23.93 -12.04 -0.89
CA GLU A 136 23.68 -13.17 -1.79
C GLU A 136 22.49 -14.02 -1.30
N GLU A 137 22.43 -14.29 0.01
CA GLU A 137 21.31 -15.01 0.61
C GLU A 137 20.01 -14.20 0.55
N SER A 138 20.09 -12.88 0.68
CA SER A 138 18.94 -11.97 0.52
C SER A 138 18.40 -11.99 -0.92
N MET A 139 19.30 -12.03 -1.93
CA MET A 139 18.90 -12.22 -3.33
C MET A 139 18.23 -13.57 -3.54
N ALA A 140 18.80 -14.65 -3.00
CA ALA A 140 18.23 -15.98 -3.11
C ALA A 140 16.83 -16.06 -2.47
N PHE A 141 16.64 -15.40 -1.33
CA PHE A 141 15.33 -15.29 -0.68
C PHE A 141 14.32 -14.51 -1.53
N ALA A 142 14.73 -13.37 -2.11
CA ALA A 142 13.84 -12.59 -2.98
C ALA A 142 13.42 -13.39 -4.23
N ILE A 143 14.32 -14.18 -4.80
CA ILE A 143 14.03 -15.05 -5.95
C ILE A 143 13.09 -16.20 -5.55
N SER A 144 13.29 -16.82 -4.37
CA SER A 144 12.42 -17.91 -3.92
C SER A 144 11.01 -17.43 -3.57
N GLY A 145 10.87 -16.19 -3.10
CA GLY A 145 9.59 -15.53 -2.82
C GLY A 145 8.78 -15.13 -4.06
N PHE A 146 9.32 -15.29 -5.27
CA PHE A 146 8.73 -14.75 -6.51
C PHE A 146 7.29 -15.23 -6.77
N MET A 147 6.96 -16.48 -6.44
CA MET A 147 5.59 -16.99 -6.60
C MET A 147 4.58 -16.28 -5.68
N PHE A 148 4.99 -15.93 -4.46
CA PHE A 148 4.15 -15.13 -3.55
C PHE A 148 3.93 -13.73 -4.12
N THR A 149 4.98 -13.09 -4.63
CA THR A 149 4.88 -11.79 -5.31
C THR A 149 3.92 -11.83 -6.49
N ILE A 150 3.96 -12.87 -7.33
CA ILE A 150 3.03 -12.99 -8.47
C ILE A 150 1.57 -13.01 -7.99
N ILE A 151 1.27 -13.84 -6.98
CA ILE A 151 -0.11 -13.95 -6.47
C ILE A 151 -0.56 -12.63 -5.85
N HIS A 152 0.33 -11.97 -5.09
CA HIS A 152 0.06 -10.68 -4.48
C HIS A 152 -0.19 -9.59 -5.54
N VAL A 153 0.62 -9.57 -6.60
CA VAL A 153 0.45 -8.65 -7.74
C VAL A 153 -0.90 -8.88 -8.44
N ILE A 154 -1.28 -10.12 -8.73
CA ILE A 154 -2.57 -10.43 -9.37
C ILE A 154 -3.73 -9.96 -8.48
N SER A 155 -3.66 -10.27 -7.19
CA SER A 155 -4.65 -9.86 -6.19
C SER A 155 -4.81 -8.34 -6.15
N ASN A 156 -3.69 -7.60 -6.05
CA ASN A 156 -3.72 -6.14 -5.98
C ASN A 156 -4.13 -5.47 -7.30
N CYS A 157 -3.79 -6.04 -8.46
CA CYS A 157 -4.33 -5.61 -9.74
C CYS A 157 -5.87 -5.65 -9.73
N ILE A 158 -6.44 -6.75 -9.27
CA ILE A 158 -7.90 -6.93 -9.19
C ILE A 158 -8.48 -5.93 -8.18
N ILE A 159 -7.93 -5.86 -6.96
CA ILE A 159 -8.40 -4.95 -5.91
C ILE A 159 -8.41 -3.50 -6.39
N PHE A 160 -7.29 -3.01 -6.94
CA PHE A 160 -7.23 -1.63 -7.44
C PHE A 160 -8.19 -1.40 -8.60
N SER A 161 -8.32 -2.34 -9.54
CA SER A 161 -9.22 -2.22 -10.68
C SER A 161 -10.71 -2.12 -10.30
N ILE A 162 -11.08 -2.53 -9.09
CA ILE A 162 -12.46 -2.48 -8.58
C ILE A 162 -12.65 -1.33 -7.61
N VAL A 163 -11.78 -1.21 -6.61
CA VAL A 163 -11.96 -0.30 -5.47
C VAL A 163 -11.73 1.15 -5.87
N VAL A 164 -10.68 1.45 -6.66
CA VAL A 164 -10.37 2.83 -7.06
C VAL A 164 -11.47 3.42 -7.95
N PRO A 165 -11.94 2.76 -9.02
CA PRO A 165 -13.06 3.27 -9.81
C PRO A 165 -14.36 3.36 -9.01
N GLY A 166 -14.62 2.39 -8.14
CA GLY A 166 -15.78 2.39 -7.25
C GLY A 166 -15.81 3.59 -6.32
N PHE A 167 -14.66 3.96 -5.74
CA PHE A 167 -14.51 5.14 -4.91
C PHE A 167 -14.75 6.44 -5.70
N ILE A 168 -14.13 6.58 -6.88
CA ILE A 168 -14.28 7.77 -7.73
C ILE A 168 -15.73 7.96 -8.18
N LYS A 169 -16.41 6.87 -8.58
CA LYS A 169 -17.83 6.92 -8.96
C LYS A 169 -18.70 7.45 -7.82
N ARG A 170 -18.42 7.06 -6.57
CA ARG A 170 -19.16 7.53 -5.39
C ARG A 170 -18.86 8.99 -5.03
N LEU A 171 -17.72 9.55 -5.45
CA LEU A 171 -17.41 10.96 -5.23
C LEU A 171 -18.08 11.90 -6.24
N ASN A 172 -18.43 11.38 -7.42
CA ASN A 172 -19.03 12.14 -8.52
C ASN A 172 -20.57 12.04 -8.55
N ASN A 173 -21.15 11.14 -7.76
CA ASN A 173 -22.60 11.03 -7.53
C ASN A 173 -23.00 11.87 -6.32
#